data_AF-A0A3M2EHH0-F1
#
_entry.id   AF-A0A3M2EHH0-F1
#
_cell.length_a   1.000
_cell.length_b   1.000
_cell.length_c   1.000
_cell.angle_alpha   90.00
_cell.angle_beta   90.00
_cell.angle_gamma   90.00
#
_symmetry.space_group_name_H-M   'P 1'
#
loop_
_entity.id
_entity.type
_entity.pdbx_description
1 polymer ?
#
loop_
_entity_poly.entity_id
_entity_poly.type
_entity_poly.pdbx_seq_one_letter_code
_entity_poly.pdbx_strand_id
1 'polypeptide(L)'
;MQFIAQLSKEMDVEVEFRPETYTMKVHPGKTYVTRFYIKNKTDKPLVFQAVPSLAPGQSALYFHKIECFCFNQQPLAPGEAKWMPLRFFVDTALQAEVHDIALSYTLYDITKKVATPAVSS
;
A
#
# COMPACT_ATOMS: atom_id res chain seq x y z
N MET A 1 2.88 -15.49 2.18
CA MET A 1 2.48 -14.11 1.82
C MET A 1 3.68 -13.37 1.26
N GLN A 2 3.52 -12.73 0.10
CA GLN A 2 4.52 -11.86 -0.51
C GLN A 2 4.05 -10.40 -0.42
N PHE A 3 4.98 -9.46 -0.25
CA PHE A 3 4.69 -8.03 -0.21
C PHE A 3 5.47 -7.32 -1.30
N ILE A 4 4.75 -6.54 -2.11
CA ILE A 4 5.29 -5.93 -3.31
C ILE A 4 4.97 -4.43 -3.27
N ALA A 5 5.97 -3.61 -3.54
CA ALA A 5 5.83 -2.16 -3.66
C ALA A 5 6.07 -1.79 -5.12
N GLN A 6 5.11 -1.11 -5.74
CA GLN A 6 5.15 -0.69 -7.13
C GLN A 6 4.93 0.82 -7.21
N LEU A 7 5.62 1.46 -8.14
CA LEU A 7 5.31 2.83 -8.56
C LEU A 7 4.40 2.75 -9.79
N SER A 8 3.37 3.60 -9.87
CA SER A 8 2.55 3.69 -11.07
C SER A 8 3.35 4.27 -12.23
N LYS A 9 2.87 4.08 -13.47
CA LYS A 9 3.50 4.66 -14.65
C LYS A 9 3.43 6.19 -14.67
N GLU A 10 2.44 6.77 -13.97
CA GLU A 10 2.29 8.22 -13.83
C GLU A 10 3.17 8.83 -12.73
N MET A 11 3.93 8.01 -12.00
CA MET A 11 4.83 8.46 -10.94
C MET A 11 6.12 9.06 -11.54
N ASP A 12 6.11 10.38 -11.76
CA ASP A 12 7.22 11.15 -12.35
C ASP A 12 8.09 11.85 -11.30
N VAL A 13 8.08 11.36 -10.06
CA VAL A 13 8.86 11.93 -8.94
C VAL A 13 9.76 10.88 -8.30
N GLU A 14 10.95 11.29 -7.86
CA GLU A 14 11.91 10.39 -7.23
C GLU A 14 11.46 10.04 -5.80
N VAL A 15 10.90 8.83 -5.65
CA VAL A 15 10.44 8.29 -4.37
C VAL A 15 11.07 6.92 -4.13
N GLU A 16 11.53 6.67 -2.91
CA GLU A 16 11.83 5.31 -2.47
C GLU A 16 10.58 4.69 -1.87
N PHE A 17 10.10 3.59 -2.44
CA PHE A 17 8.95 2.86 -1.95
C PHE A 17 9.24 1.36 -1.91
N ARG A 18 9.17 0.74 -0.73
CA ARG A 18 9.54 -0.66 -0.53
C ARG A 18 8.84 -1.28 0.68
N PRO A 19 8.61 -2.60 0.71
CA PRO A 19 8.18 -3.27 1.93
C PRO A 19 9.33 -3.34 2.96
N GLU A 20 8.98 -3.43 4.23
CA GLU A 20 9.91 -3.79 5.33
C GLU A 20 10.41 -5.24 5.16
N THR A 21 9.50 -6.12 4.76
CA THR A 21 9.74 -7.55 4.56
C THR A 21 9.06 -7.99 3.27
N TYR A 22 9.79 -8.68 2.39
CA TYR A 22 9.26 -9.14 1.10
C TYR A 22 8.40 -10.40 1.20
N THR A 23 8.67 -11.27 2.18
CA THR A 23 7.94 -12.53 2.36
C THR A 23 7.67 -12.83 3.84
N MET A 24 6.49 -13.35 4.14
CA MET A 24 6.09 -13.71 5.49
C MET A 24 5.25 -14.98 5.49
N LYS A 25 5.53 -15.88 6.44
CA LYS A 25 4.68 -17.03 6.74
C LYS A 25 3.47 -16.55 7.54
N VAL A 26 2.29 -16.73 6.98
CA VAL A 26 1.01 -16.27 7.53
C VAL A 26 0.13 -17.50 7.70
N HIS A 27 -0.52 -17.60 8.87
CA HIS A 27 -1.49 -18.63 9.18
C HIS A 27 -2.88 -17.99 9.30
N PRO A 28 -3.91 -18.55 8.65
CA PRO A 28 -5.28 -18.07 8.81
C PRO A 28 -5.71 -17.97 10.28
N GLY A 29 -6.52 -16.96 10.60
CA GLY A 29 -7.00 -16.66 11.96
C GLY A 29 -6.00 -15.95 12.87
N LYS A 30 -4.73 -15.78 12.46
CA LYS A 30 -3.74 -15.04 13.23
C LYS A 30 -3.57 -13.62 12.69
N THR A 31 -3.36 -12.68 13.61
CA THR A 31 -3.05 -11.29 13.24
C THR A 31 -1.55 -11.10 13.03
N TYR A 32 -1.22 -10.34 12.00
CA TYR A 32 0.14 -9.98 11.61
C TYR A 32 0.26 -8.46 11.44
N VAL A 33 1.50 -7.98 11.56
CA VAL A 33 1.86 -6.59 11.24
C VAL A 33 3.05 -6.64 10.28
N THR A 34 2.96 -5.84 9.22
CA THR A 34 4.08 -5.50 8.33
C THR A 34 4.10 -4.00 8.12
N ARG A 35 5.14 -3.46 7.49
CA ARG A 35 5.22 -2.04 7.14
C ARG A 35 5.69 -1.85 5.71
N PHE A 36 5.29 -0.75 5.11
CA PHE A 36 5.90 -0.22 3.89
C PHE A 36 6.64 1.07 4.21
N TYR A 37 7.83 1.23 3.63
CA TYR A 37 8.60 2.44 3.69
C TYR A 37 8.30 3.32 2.48
N ILE A 38 8.15 4.62 2.70
CA ILE A 38 8.12 5.62 1.65
C ILE A 38 9.05 6.79 2.01
N LYS A 39 9.81 7.30 1.06
CA LYS A 39 10.58 8.55 1.20
C LYS A 39 10.48 9.41 -0.04
N ASN A 40 10.12 10.67 0.15
CA ASN A 40 10.23 11.70 -0.88
C ASN A 40 11.71 12.11 -1.00
N LYS A 41 12.33 11.84 -2.15
CA LYS A 41 13.73 12.24 -2.42
C LYS A 41 13.83 13.58 -3.14
N THR A 42 12.70 14.21 -3.44
CA THR A 42 12.64 15.50 -4.12
C THR A 42 12.67 16.67 -3.13
N ASP A 43 12.84 17.87 -3.68
CA ASP A 43 12.74 19.16 -3.00
C ASP A 43 11.30 19.74 -2.99
N LYS A 44 10.31 18.99 -3.49
CA LYS A 44 8.91 19.42 -3.63
C LYS A 44 7.97 18.59 -2.76
N PRO A 45 6.87 19.16 -2.25
CA PRO A 45 5.86 18.38 -1.56
C PRO A 45 5.18 17.39 -2.52
N LEU A 46 4.85 16.21 -2.00
CA LEU A 46 4.14 15.15 -2.70
C LEU A 46 2.84 14.83 -1.97
N VAL A 47 1.75 14.64 -2.69
CA VAL A 47 0.56 13.95 -2.17
C VAL A 47 0.42 12.63 -2.91
N PHE A 48 0.50 11.52 -2.17
CA PHE A 48 0.45 10.18 -2.75
C PHE A 48 -0.81 9.41 -2.34
N GLN A 49 -1.15 8.44 -3.18
CA GLN A 49 -2.17 7.43 -2.91
C GLN A 49 -1.56 6.04 -3.09
N ALA A 50 -1.76 5.13 -2.14
CA ALA A 50 -1.33 3.74 -2.29
C ALA A 50 -2.54 2.82 -2.47
N VAL A 51 -2.67 2.23 -3.66
CA VAL A 51 -3.79 1.35 -4.00
C VAL A 51 -3.37 -0.12 -3.81
N PRO A 52 -4.05 -0.88 -2.94
CA PRO A 52 -3.73 -2.30 -2.72
C PRO A 52 -4.31 -3.20 -3.82
N SER A 53 -3.62 -4.30 -4.11
CA SER A 53 -4.12 -5.42 -4.89
C SER A 53 -3.66 -6.75 -4.31
N LEU A 54 -4.50 -7.78 -4.41
CA LEU A 54 -4.21 -9.14 -3.93
C LEU A 54 -4.24 -10.13 -5.09
N ALA A 55 -3.25 -11.02 -5.11
CA ALA A 55 -3.17 -12.13 -6.06
C ALA A 55 -3.03 -13.45 -5.29
N PRO A 56 -3.76 -14.52 -5.67
CA PRO A 56 -4.85 -14.52 -6.64
C PRO A 56 -6.02 -13.64 -6.15
N GLY A 57 -6.79 -13.06 -7.08
CA GLY A 57 -7.81 -12.05 -6.78
C GLY A 57 -8.86 -12.50 -5.75
N GLN A 58 -9.23 -13.78 -5.76
CA GLN A 58 -10.14 -14.38 -4.77
C GLN A 58 -9.66 -14.26 -3.32
N SER A 59 -8.35 -14.11 -3.10
CA SER A 59 -7.76 -13.92 -1.77
C SER A 59 -8.20 -12.60 -1.13
N ALA A 60 -8.64 -11.62 -1.91
CA ALA A 60 -9.16 -10.35 -1.42
C ALA A 60 -10.38 -10.51 -0.50
N LEU A 61 -11.20 -11.55 -0.72
CA LEU A 61 -12.38 -11.83 0.09
C LEU A 61 -12.03 -12.28 1.51
N TYR A 62 -10.83 -12.82 1.70
CA TYR A 62 -10.38 -13.42 2.97
C TYR A 62 -9.31 -12.57 3.66
N PHE A 63 -8.81 -11.53 3.01
CA PHE A 63 -7.79 -10.65 3.58
C PHE A 63 -8.45 -9.47 4.27
N HIS A 64 -8.26 -9.37 5.59
CA HIS A 64 -8.89 -8.33 6.40
C HIS A 64 -7.83 -7.38 6.95
N LYS A 65 -7.94 -6.11 6.56
CA LYS A 65 -7.19 -5.01 7.17
C LYS A 65 -7.88 -4.61 8.47
N ILE A 66 -7.11 -4.57 9.56
CA ILE A 66 -7.65 -4.20 10.87
C ILE A 66 -7.57 -2.69 11.08
N GLU A 67 -6.55 -2.03 10.54
CA GLU A 67 -6.37 -0.59 10.71
C GLU A 67 -6.82 0.18 9.47
N CYS A 68 -7.60 1.24 9.73
CA CYS A 68 -8.22 2.10 8.74
C CYS A 68 -7.24 3.16 8.23
N PHE A 69 -6.06 2.74 7.78
CA PHE A 69 -5.16 3.66 7.07
C PHE A 69 -5.79 3.98 5.71
N CYS A 70 -6.45 5.13 5.65
CA CYS A 70 -6.91 5.74 4.41
C CYS A 70 -5.68 6.19 3.63
N PHE A 71 -5.05 5.28 2.88
CA PHE A 71 -3.98 5.58 1.92
C PHE A 71 -4.47 6.40 0.72
N ASN A 72 -5.57 7.15 0.87
CA ASN A 72 -6.26 7.80 -0.23
C ASN A 72 -5.55 9.10 -0.63
N GLN A 73 -5.14 9.92 0.33
CA GLN A 73 -4.43 11.17 0.07
C GLN A 73 -3.45 11.48 1.20
N GLN A 74 -2.19 11.11 1.03
CA GLN A 74 -1.17 11.22 2.06
C GLN A 74 -0.14 12.28 1.66
N PRO A 75 -0.06 13.42 2.38
CA PRO A 75 1.00 14.39 2.14
C PRO A 75 2.35 13.86 2.62
N LEU A 76 3.40 14.18 1.90
CA LEU A 76 4.79 13.84 2.19
C LEU A 76 5.68 15.04 1.82
N ALA A 77 6.26 15.68 2.83
CA ALA A 77 7.10 16.86 2.67
C ALA A 77 8.41 16.52 1.93
N PRO A 78 9.14 17.54 1.42
CA PRO A 78 10.47 17.34 0.83
C PRO A 78 11.40 16.61 1.79
N GLY A 79 12.08 15.56 1.31
CA GLY A 79 12.99 14.74 2.12
C GLY A 79 12.33 13.85 3.18
N GLU A 80 11.01 13.97 3.41
CA GLU A 80 10.31 13.25 4.47
C GLU A 80 10.23 11.75 4.16
N ALA A 81 10.39 10.94 5.21
CA ALA A 81 10.22 9.50 5.17
C ALA A 81 9.14 9.06 6.15
N LYS A 82 8.35 8.05 5.78
CA LYS A 82 7.30 7.46 6.61
C LYS A 82 7.34 5.94 6.55
N TRP A 83 7.00 5.33 7.70
CA TRP A 83 6.63 3.94 7.77
C TRP A 83 5.11 3.84 7.82
N MET A 84 4.54 3.07 6.90
CA MET A 84 3.12 2.81 6.77
C MET A 84 2.82 1.41 7.31
N PRO A 85 2.38 1.28 8.56
CA PRO A 85 2.05 -0.02 9.13
C PRO A 85 0.77 -0.58 8.50
N LEU A 86 0.73 -1.91 8.40
CA LEU A 86 -0.41 -2.67 7.95
C LEU A 86 -0.62 -3.81 8.94
N ARG A 87 -1.67 -3.69 9.75
CA ARG A 87 -2.17 -4.77 10.60
C ARG A 87 -3.28 -5.51 9.88
N PHE A 88 -3.14 -6.83 9.74
CA PHE A 88 -4.05 -7.66 8.97
C PHE A 88 -4.18 -9.08 9.53
N PHE A 89 -5.20 -9.80 9.08
CA PHE A 89 -5.29 -11.25 9.20
C PHE A 89 -5.89 -11.84 7.92
N VAL A 90 -5.72 -13.15 7.76
CA VAL A 90 -6.36 -13.92 6.69
C VAL A 90 -7.43 -14.80 7.33
N ASP A 91 -8.65 -14.80 6.80
CA ASP A 91 -9.78 -15.58 7.30
C ASP A 91 -9.50 -17.09 7.16
N THR A 92 -9.95 -17.86 8.14
CA THR A 92 -9.90 -19.33 8.14
C THR A 92 -10.73 -19.99 7.06
N ALA A 93 -11.68 -19.27 6.45
CA ALA A 93 -12.49 -19.72 5.32
C ALA A 93 -11.72 -19.75 3.98
N LEU A 94 -10.47 -19.26 3.95
CA LEU A 94 -9.62 -19.37 2.77
C LEU A 94 -9.44 -20.85 2.38
N GLN A 95 -9.64 -21.15 1.10
CA GLN A 95 -9.48 -22.50 0.54
C GLN A 95 -8.06 -23.03 0.78
N ALA A 96 -7.95 -24.31 1.17
CA ALA A 96 -6.71 -24.92 1.61
C ALA A 96 -5.62 -24.95 0.52
N GLU A 97 -6.02 -24.91 -0.75
CA GLU A 97 -5.16 -24.95 -1.93
C GLU A 97 -4.47 -23.60 -2.21
N VAL A 98 -4.91 -22.51 -1.57
CA VAL A 98 -4.30 -21.18 -1.73
C VAL A 98 -3.11 -21.04 -0.77
N HIS A 99 -1.91 -21.29 -1.29
CA HIS A 99 -0.67 -21.20 -0.52
C HIS A 99 0.09 -19.88 -0.73
N ASP A 100 -0.03 -19.31 -1.93
CA ASP A 100 0.72 -18.12 -2.35
C ASP A 100 -0.21 -16.94 -2.56
N ILE A 101 -0.26 -16.07 -1.55
CA ILE A 101 -0.91 -14.77 -1.63
C ILE A 101 0.17 -13.70 -1.77
N ALA A 102 0.00 -12.78 -2.71
CA ALA A 102 0.78 -11.57 -2.82
C ALA A 102 -0.10 -10.35 -2.58
N LEU A 103 0.33 -9.46 -1.67
CA LEU A 103 -0.22 -8.12 -1.51
C LEU A 103 0.72 -7.14 -2.20
N SER A 104 0.25 -6.53 -3.28
CA SER A 104 0.94 -5.41 -3.90
C SER A 104 0.29 -4.09 -3.51
N TYR A 105 1.11 -3.07 -3.33
CA TYR A 105 0.67 -1.68 -3.33
C TYR A 105 1.26 -0.98 -4.53
N THR A 106 0.40 -0.31 -5.31
CA THR A 106 0.82 0.62 -6.36
C THR A 106 0.67 2.05 -5.84
N LEU A 107 1.78 2.78 -5.87
CA LEU A 107 1.87 4.17 -5.44
C LEU A 107 1.60 5.11 -6.61
N TYR A 108 0.69 6.05 -6.43
CA TYR A 108 0.31 7.07 -7.40
C TYR A 108 0.63 8.46 -6.84
N ASP A 109 1.22 9.32 -7.66
CA ASP A 109 1.26 10.77 -7.41
C ASP A 109 -0.11 11.38 -7.76
N ILE A 110 -0.75 11.98 -6.77
CA ILE A 110 -2.02 12.69 -6.93
C ILE A 110 -1.90 14.18 -6.61
N THR A 111 -0.69 14.71 -6.47
CA THR A 111 -0.40 16.12 -6.13
C THR A 111 -1.17 17.08 -7.04
N LYS A 112 -1.17 16.83 -8.35
CA LYS A 112 -1.89 17.65 -9.34
C LYS A 112 -3.42 17.58 -9.16
N LYS A 113 -3.95 16.40 -8.81
CA LYS A 113 -5.40 16.19 -8.61
C LYS A 113 -5.90 16.91 -7.37
N VAL A 114 -5.09 16.96 -6.31
CA VAL A 114 -5.44 17.64 -5.05
C VAL A 114 -5.20 19.15 -5.12
N ALA A 115 -4.25 19.61 -5.94
CA ALA A 115 -3.97 21.03 -6.13
C ALA A 115 -5.02 21.79 -6.98
N THR A 116 -5.92 21.07 -7.66
CA THR A 116 -7.00 21.69 -8.45
C THR A 116 -8.25 21.77 -7.57
N PRO A 117 -8.75 22.96 -7.17
CA PRO A 117 -10.05 23.05 -6.54
C PRO A 117 -11.09 22.63 -7.58
N ALA A 118 -12.07 21.83 -7.18
CA ALA A 118 -13.25 21.57 -8.01
C ALA A 118 -13.91 22.93 -8.32
N VAL A 119 -13.70 23.43 -9.54
CA VAL A 119 -14.50 24.52 -10.07
C VAL A 119 -15.89 23.92 -10.28
N SER A 120 -16.76 24.16 -9.31
CA SER A 120 -18.20 23.98 -9.44
C SER A 120 -18.69 24.91 -10.54
N SER A 121 -19.04 24.33 -11.68
CA SER A 121 -19.92 24.95 -12.68
C SER A 121 -21.39 24.75 -12.30
#